data_AF-A0AAV4U120-F1
#
_entry.id   AF-A0AAV4U120-F1
#
_cell.length_a   1.000
_cell.length_b   1.000
_cell.length_c   1.000
_cell.angle_alpha   90.00
_cell.angle_beta   90.00
_cell.angle_gamma   90.00
#
_symmetry.space_group_name_H-M   'P 1'
#
loop_
_entity.id
_entity.type
_entity.pdbx_description
1 polymer ?
#
loop_
_entity_poly.entity_id
_entity_poly.type
_entity_poly.pdbx_seq_one_letter_code
_entity_poly.pdbx_strand_id
1 'polypeptide(L)'
;MPPISLYETCLDRIIELIKVKHWSEERENPFSRLPSKIVELLVEVCGTSQKLREFSSFRMLLSSGKLRILKICFPVFFTDICIVLPHMLTEKGCMKITVLELDRNFHNDESEWLENLLQNLLFLERWSVRTNFNPQALKNCKWLKSVEIIQISWNLKESRDFLSEAADTLSHLEDLEEFDIFQCRPESSNFLKVVKMLDNHSNLASLRFTDSSLAAHHIKANNTGNTK
;
A
#
# COMPACT_ATOMS: atom_id res chain seq x y z
N MET A 1 -31.52 1.63 19.50
CA MET A 1 -30.48 2.17 18.59
C MET A 1 -30.30 3.64 18.92
N PRO A 2 -29.07 4.14 19.12
CA PRO A 2 -28.86 5.57 19.27
C PRO A 2 -29.34 6.30 18.00
N PRO A 3 -29.86 7.53 18.13
CA PRO A 3 -30.29 8.31 16.97
C PRO A 3 -29.09 8.61 16.06
N ILE A 4 -29.27 8.44 14.75
CA ILE A 4 -28.26 8.80 13.74
C ILE A 4 -28.00 10.29 13.88
N SER A 5 -26.72 10.65 13.97
CA SER A 5 -26.33 12.05 14.07
C SER A 5 -26.60 12.80 12.76
N LEU A 6 -26.75 14.12 12.84
CA LEU A 6 -26.82 14.96 11.64
C LEU A 6 -25.58 14.75 10.75
N TYR A 7 -24.42 14.54 11.36
CA TYR A 7 -23.17 14.28 10.66
C TYR A 7 -23.23 13.01 9.80
N GLU A 8 -23.64 11.88 10.39
CA GLU A 8 -23.81 10.62 9.67
C GLU A 8 -24.85 10.75 8.54
N THR A 9 -25.97 11.44 8.82
CA THR A 9 -27.01 11.70 7.81
C THR A 9 -26.45 12.50 6.62
N CYS A 10 -25.60 13.50 6.87
CA CYS A 10 -24.96 14.28 5.83
C CYS A 10 -23.95 13.45 5.02
N LEU A 11 -23.12 12.62 5.68
CA LEU A 11 -22.20 11.72 4.99
C LEU A 11 -22.94 10.75 4.08
N ASP A 12 -23.98 10.10 4.59
CA ASP A 12 -24.83 9.20 3.81
C ASP A 12 -25.41 9.90 2.59
N ARG A 13 -25.90 11.14 2.76
CA ARG A 13 -26.44 11.91 1.64
C ARG A 13 -25.38 12.25 0.59
N ILE A 14 -24.16 12.62 1.01
CA ILE A 14 -23.05 12.87 0.10
C ILE A 14 -22.67 11.59 -0.67
N ILE A 15 -22.62 10.45 0.01
CA ILE A 15 -22.32 9.15 -0.60
C ILE A 15 -23.36 8.80 -1.67
N GLU A 16 -24.65 9.01 -1.40
CA GLU A 16 -25.71 8.81 -2.42
C GLU A 16 -25.54 9.75 -3.62
N LEU A 17 -25.11 10.99 -3.41
CA LEU A 17 -24.83 11.92 -4.51
C LEU A 17 -23.58 11.52 -5.31
N ILE A 18 -22.54 10.98 -4.67
CA ILE A 18 -21.37 10.40 -5.34
C ILE A 18 -21.79 9.22 -6.23
N LYS A 19 -22.65 8.33 -5.71
CA LYS A 19 -23.13 7.15 -6.46
C LYS A 19 -23.84 7.52 -7.77
N VAL A 20 -24.65 8.56 -7.74
CA VAL A 20 -25.37 9.04 -8.94
C VAL A 20 -24.54 10.01 -9.79
N LYS A 21 -23.23 10.14 -9.50
CA LYS A 21 -22.30 11.01 -10.21
C LYS A 21 -22.77 12.47 -10.28
N HIS A 22 -23.42 12.96 -9.21
CA HIS A 22 -24.06 14.29 -9.21
C HIS A 22 -23.13 15.43 -9.64
N TRP A 23 -21.83 15.31 -9.32
CA TRP A 23 -20.82 16.34 -9.62
C TRP A 23 -19.86 15.98 -10.77
N SER A 24 -20.17 14.98 -11.62
CA SER A 24 -19.23 14.54 -12.65
C SER A 24 -18.90 15.57 -13.73
N GLU A 25 -19.80 16.54 -13.93
CA GLU A 25 -19.66 17.60 -14.95
C GLU A 25 -19.26 18.96 -14.36
N GLU A 26 -19.06 19.02 -13.04
CA GLU A 26 -18.71 20.26 -12.37
C GLU A 26 -17.30 20.73 -12.77
N ARG A 27 -17.19 22.03 -13.08
CA ARG A 27 -15.90 22.64 -13.43
C ARG A 27 -14.95 22.69 -12.24
N GLU A 28 -15.48 22.96 -11.04
CA GLU A 28 -14.72 22.96 -9.80
C GLU A 28 -14.99 21.69 -9.00
N ASN A 29 -13.92 21.06 -8.50
CA ASN A 29 -14.06 19.89 -7.66
C ASN A 29 -14.59 20.28 -6.26
N PRO A 30 -15.81 19.87 -5.86
CA PRO A 30 -16.41 20.29 -4.60
C PRO A 30 -15.65 19.77 -3.37
N PHE A 31 -14.92 18.67 -3.51
CA PHE A 31 -14.14 18.06 -2.44
C PHE A 31 -12.80 18.76 -2.20
N SER A 32 -12.35 19.61 -3.13
CA SER A 32 -11.08 20.35 -3.00
C SER A 32 -11.06 21.35 -1.84
N ARG A 33 -12.24 21.78 -1.36
CA ARG A 33 -12.39 22.71 -0.23
C ARG A 33 -12.61 21.99 1.10
N LEU A 34 -12.82 20.68 1.09
CA LEU A 34 -13.03 19.91 2.31
C LEU A 34 -11.71 19.63 3.04
N PRO A 35 -11.75 19.43 4.37
CA PRO A 35 -10.61 18.90 5.12
C PRO A 35 -10.25 17.48 4.64
N SER A 36 -8.95 17.16 4.60
CA SER A 36 -8.44 15.84 4.19
C SER A 36 -9.11 14.69 4.93
N LYS A 37 -9.29 14.81 6.25
CA LYS A 37 -9.96 13.81 7.07
C LYS A 37 -11.38 13.46 6.59
N ILE A 38 -12.11 14.44 6.07
CA ILE A 38 -13.48 14.21 5.56
C ILE A 38 -13.42 13.50 4.21
N VAL A 39 -12.50 13.91 3.31
CA VAL A 39 -12.31 13.26 2.02
C VAL A 39 -11.86 11.80 2.21
N GLU A 40 -10.92 11.57 3.11
CA GLU A 40 -10.44 10.23 3.47
C GLU A 40 -11.56 9.35 4.02
N LEU A 41 -12.38 9.88 4.94
CA LEU A 41 -13.55 9.17 5.45
C LEU A 41 -14.56 8.85 4.34
N LEU A 42 -14.82 9.79 3.42
CA LEU A 42 -15.70 9.54 2.28
C LEU A 42 -15.12 8.44 1.37
N VAL A 43 -13.82 8.46 1.09
CA VAL A 43 -13.14 7.42 0.31
C VAL A 43 -13.20 6.07 1.02
N GLU A 44 -13.01 6.01 2.33
CA GLU A 44 -13.06 4.78 3.13
C GLU A 44 -14.48 4.19 3.17
N VAL A 45 -15.49 5.01 3.46
CA VAL A 45 -16.89 4.54 3.52
C VAL A 45 -17.38 4.12 2.14
N CYS A 46 -17.05 4.89 1.09
CA CYS A 46 -17.31 4.47 -0.27
C CYS A 46 -16.50 3.20 -0.63
N GLY A 47 -15.26 3.13 -0.15
CA GLY A 47 -14.25 2.07 -0.29
C GLY A 47 -14.58 0.75 0.40
N THR A 48 -15.63 0.73 1.22
CA THR A 48 -16.16 -0.46 1.91
C THR A 48 -17.62 -0.73 1.57
N SER A 49 -18.31 0.23 0.94
CA SER A 49 -19.72 0.08 0.57
C SER A 49 -19.88 -0.83 -0.65
N GLN A 50 -20.44 -2.02 -0.42
CA GLN A 50 -20.91 -2.93 -1.49
C GLN A 50 -21.95 -2.28 -2.43
N LYS A 51 -22.48 -1.10 -2.07
CA LYS A 51 -23.51 -0.38 -2.82
C LYS A 51 -22.94 0.44 -3.98
N LEU A 52 -21.64 0.68 -4.03
CA LEU A 52 -21.02 1.32 -5.18
C LEU A 52 -20.80 0.29 -6.29
N ARG A 53 -20.99 0.69 -7.55
CA ARG A 53 -20.86 -0.19 -8.72
C ARG A 53 -19.65 0.12 -9.58
N GLU A 54 -19.03 1.29 -9.40
CA GLU A 54 -17.94 1.78 -10.25
C GLU A 54 -16.95 2.63 -9.44
N PHE A 55 -15.66 2.33 -9.56
CA PHE A 55 -14.56 3.08 -8.96
C PHE A 55 -14.38 4.46 -9.61
N SER A 56 -14.80 4.63 -10.87
CA SER A 56 -14.84 5.94 -11.53
C SER A 56 -15.73 6.96 -10.81
N SER A 57 -16.71 6.52 -10.01
CA SER A 57 -17.53 7.40 -9.17
C SER A 57 -16.70 8.16 -8.13
N PHE A 58 -15.52 7.64 -7.77
CA PHE A 58 -14.59 8.26 -6.82
C PHE A 58 -13.71 9.31 -7.46
N ARG A 59 -13.76 9.51 -8.79
CA ARG A 59 -12.83 10.39 -9.52
C ARG A 59 -12.71 11.78 -8.86
N MET A 60 -13.82 12.37 -8.45
CA MET A 60 -13.83 13.69 -7.80
C MET A 60 -13.22 13.66 -6.38
N LEU A 61 -13.37 12.56 -5.63
CA LEU A 61 -12.69 12.43 -4.33
C LEU A 61 -11.18 12.26 -4.52
N LEU A 62 -10.76 11.40 -5.46
CA LEU A 62 -9.36 11.11 -5.76
C LEU A 62 -8.64 12.33 -6.35
N SER A 63 -9.31 13.12 -7.17
CA SER A 63 -8.75 14.35 -7.76
C SER A 63 -8.84 15.59 -6.85
N SER A 64 -9.33 15.45 -5.62
CA SER A 64 -9.51 16.59 -4.68
C SER A 64 -8.20 17.26 -4.25
N GLY A 65 -7.06 16.58 -4.39
CA GLY A 65 -5.76 17.04 -3.88
C GLY A 65 -5.63 16.96 -2.36
N LYS A 66 -6.59 16.31 -1.69
CA LYS A 66 -6.67 16.21 -0.23
C LYS A 66 -6.32 14.83 0.31
N LEU A 67 -6.30 13.81 -0.55
CA LEU A 67 -6.12 12.42 -0.14
C LEU A 67 -4.66 12.14 0.25
N ARG A 68 -4.43 11.66 1.47
CA ARG A 68 -3.14 11.13 1.91
C ARG A 68 -3.18 9.62 2.15
N ILE A 69 -4.35 9.09 2.48
CA ILE A 69 -4.57 7.68 2.76
C ILE A 69 -5.54 7.12 1.72
N LEU A 70 -5.14 6.07 1.02
CA LEU A 70 -5.98 5.34 0.08
C LEU A 70 -5.98 3.85 0.46
N LYS A 71 -7.13 3.37 0.95
CA LYS A 71 -7.36 1.96 1.27
C LYS A 71 -8.41 1.41 0.31
N ILE A 72 -8.06 0.36 -0.44
CA ILE A 72 -8.94 -0.28 -1.42
C ILE A 72 -9.07 -1.76 -1.06
N CYS A 73 -10.27 -2.17 -0.64
CA CYS A 73 -10.58 -3.52 -0.17
C CYS A 73 -11.61 -4.23 -1.05
N PHE A 74 -11.49 -4.14 -2.39
CA PHE A 74 -12.55 -4.59 -3.30
C PHE A 74 -12.13 -5.60 -4.38
N PRO A 75 -12.79 -6.77 -4.45
CA PRO A 75 -12.61 -7.71 -5.57
C PRO A 75 -13.35 -7.29 -6.85
N VAL A 76 -14.25 -6.31 -6.82
CA VAL A 76 -15.21 -6.09 -7.93
C VAL A 76 -14.74 -5.07 -8.98
N PHE A 77 -13.85 -4.12 -8.64
CA PHE A 77 -13.55 -2.97 -9.54
C PHE A 77 -12.18 -2.99 -10.20
N PHE A 78 -11.52 -4.15 -10.35
CA PHE A 78 -10.13 -4.19 -10.82
C PHE A 78 -9.92 -3.42 -12.13
N THR A 79 -10.70 -3.74 -13.16
CA THR A 79 -10.56 -3.11 -14.47
C THR A 79 -10.74 -1.60 -14.38
N ASP A 80 -11.69 -1.12 -13.58
CA ASP A 80 -11.96 0.30 -13.40
C ASP A 80 -10.86 0.99 -12.57
N ILE A 81 -10.36 0.33 -11.50
CA ILE A 81 -9.22 0.81 -10.70
C ILE A 81 -7.98 0.93 -11.56
N CYS A 82 -7.70 -0.07 -12.40
CA CYS A 82 -6.51 -0.07 -13.23
C CYS A 82 -6.48 1.02 -14.27
N ILE A 83 -7.65 1.45 -14.74
CA ILE A 83 -7.80 2.56 -15.67
C ILE A 83 -7.75 3.88 -14.91
N VAL A 84 -8.57 4.04 -13.87
CA VAL A 84 -8.76 5.33 -13.20
C VAL A 84 -7.56 5.72 -12.35
N LEU A 85 -7.02 4.81 -11.55
CA LEU A 85 -6.03 5.16 -10.54
C LEU A 85 -4.72 5.72 -11.13
N PRO A 86 -4.12 5.12 -12.18
CA PRO A 86 -2.92 5.71 -12.82
C PRO A 86 -3.16 7.12 -13.38
N HIS A 87 -4.32 7.35 -14.01
CA HIS A 87 -4.70 8.69 -14.45
C HIS A 87 -4.81 9.67 -13.27
N MET A 88 -5.38 9.24 -12.14
CA MET A 88 -5.51 10.08 -10.95
C MET A 88 -4.18 10.32 -10.21
N LEU A 89 -3.17 9.46 -10.39
CA LEU A 89 -1.82 9.69 -9.86
C LEU A 89 -1.03 10.73 -10.68
N THR A 90 -1.30 10.82 -11.98
CA THR A 90 -0.63 11.78 -12.88
C THR A 90 -1.31 13.16 -12.86
N GLU A 91 -2.63 13.20 -12.71
CA GLU A 91 -3.36 14.41 -12.35
C GLU A 91 -3.03 14.75 -10.89
N LYS A 92 -2.66 15.99 -10.55
CA LYS A 92 -2.11 16.46 -9.25
C LYS A 92 -2.84 16.03 -7.95
N GLY A 93 -3.97 15.33 -8.02
CA GLY A 93 -4.84 14.93 -6.92
C GLY A 93 -4.27 13.89 -5.97
N CYS A 94 -3.63 12.83 -6.49
CA CYS A 94 -3.16 11.71 -5.66
C CYS A 94 -1.64 11.71 -5.41
N MET A 95 -0.91 12.73 -5.87
CA MET A 95 0.54 12.81 -5.67
C MET A 95 0.95 12.88 -4.20
N LYS A 96 0.03 13.19 -3.27
CA LYS A 96 0.30 13.34 -1.83
C LYS A 96 -0.07 12.11 -1.01
N ILE A 97 -0.37 10.99 -1.66
CA ILE A 97 -0.62 9.72 -0.96
C ILE A 97 0.65 9.32 -0.21
N THR A 98 0.49 9.15 1.10
CA THR A 98 1.53 8.63 2.00
C THR A 98 1.20 7.22 2.45
N VAL A 99 -0.06 6.80 2.39
CA VAL A 99 -0.48 5.43 2.74
C VAL A 99 -1.30 4.83 1.61
N LEU A 100 -0.84 3.71 1.07
CA LEU A 100 -1.57 2.90 0.09
C LEU A 100 -1.77 1.49 0.63
N GLU A 101 -3.02 1.06 0.75
CA GLU A 101 -3.37 -0.31 1.14
C GLU A 101 -4.28 -0.92 0.07
N LEU A 102 -3.84 -2.04 -0.50
CA LEU A 102 -4.56 -2.79 -1.54
C LEU A 102 -4.84 -4.21 -1.02
N ASP A 103 -5.99 -4.39 -0.36
CA ASP A 103 -6.42 -5.69 0.19
C ASP A 103 -7.24 -6.46 -0.85
N ARG A 104 -6.53 -6.99 -1.85
CA ARG A 104 -7.07 -7.86 -2.89
C ARG A 104 -5.97 -8.77 -3.40
N ASN A 105 -6.33 -10.03 -3.68
CA ASN A 105 -5.47 -10.92 -4.46
C ASN A 105 -5.37 -10.39 -5.89
N PHE A 106 -4.21 -9.84 -6.24
CA PHE A 106 -3.92 -9.51 -7.64
C PHE A 106 -3.37 -10.75 -8.36
N HIS A 107 -3.70 -10.89 -9.63
CA HIS A 107 -3.09 -11.92 -10.48
C HIS A 107 -1.68 -11.47 -10.91
N ASN A 108 -0.82 -12.42 -11.29
CA ASN A 108 0.56 -12.10 -11.70
C ASN A 108 0.61 -11.10 -12.88
N ASP A 109 -0.36 -11.17 -13.79
CA ASP A 109 -0.46 -10.27 -14.95
C ASP A 109 -0.76 -8.81 -14.56
N GLU A 110 -1.09 -8.57 -13.30
CA GLU A 110 -1.43 -7.27 -12.73
C GLU A 110 -0.22 -6.63 -12.01
N SER A 111 0.94 -7.32 -11.96
CA SER A 111 2.15 -6.81 -11.31
C SER A 111 2.70 -5.59 -12.04
N GLU A 112 2.72 -5.58 -13.37
CA GLU A 112 3.22 -4.44 -14.16
C GLU A 112 2.41 -3.17 -13.88
N TRP A 113 1.09 -3.31 -13.74
CA TRP A 113 0.22 -2.20 -13.37
C TRP A 113 0.58 -1.64 -12.00
N LEU A 114 0.75 -2.52 -11.02
CA LEU A 114 1.15 -2.14 -9.66
C LEU A 114 2.52 -1.46 -9.69
N GLU A 115 3.49 -2.02 -10.42
CA GLU A 115 4.82 -1.44 -10.57
C GLU A 115 4.79 -0.01 -11.13
N ASN A 116 3.97 0.22 -12.15
CA ASN A 116 3.75 1.55 -12.73
C ASN A 116 3.06 2.51 -11.76
N LEU A 117 2.12 2.01 -10.95
CA LEU A 117 1.43 2.81 -9.93
C LEU A 117 2.45 3.42 -8.95
N LEU A 118 3.42 2.64 -8.50
CA LEU A 118 4.33 2.98 -7.42
C LEU A 118 5.43 3.92 -7.84
N GLN A 119 5.84 3.84 -9.10
CA GLN A 119 6.76 4.80 -9.69
C GLN A 119 6.25 6.24 -9.60
N ASN A 120 4.93 6.43 -9.48
CA ASN A 120 4.28 7.72 -9.33
C ASN A 120 4.04 8.15 -7.87
N LEU A 121 4.26 7.27 -6.88
CA LEU A 121 4.00 7.52 -5.46
C LEU A 121 5.27 7.91 -4.72
N LEU A 122 5.74 9.14 -5.00
CA LEU A 122 7.03 9.64 -4.50
C LEU A 122 7.07 9.91 -2.99
N PHE A 123 5.92 10.13 -2.37
CA PHE A 123 5.79 10.43 -0.93
C PHE A 123 5.20 9.25 -0.13
N LEU A 124 5.23 8.05 -0.70
CA LEU A 124 4.69 6.87 -0.06
C LEU A 124 5.52 6.53 1.19
N GLU A 125 4.87 6.53 2.35
CA GLU A 125 5.44 6.19 3.65
C GLU A 125 5.05 4.77 4.07
N ARG A 126 3.83 4.35 3.73
CA ARG A 126 3.32 3.01 4.05
C ARG A 126 2.67 2.37 2.84
N TRP A 127 3.05 1.12 2.61
CA TRP A 127 2.46 0.26 1.61
C TRP A 127 1.94 -1.01 2.27
N SER A 128 0.71 -1.42 1.94
CA SER A 128 0.24 -2.79 2.16
C SER A 128 -0.37 -3.37 0.87
N VAL A 129 0.02 -4.59 0.47
CA VAL A 129 -0.60 -5.28 -0.68
C VAL A 129 -0.73 -6.77 -0.46
N ARG A 130 -1.77 -7.34 -1.07
CA ARG A 130 -2.01 -8.78 -1.09
C ARG A 130 -1.65 -9.45 -2.42
N THR A 131 -0.44 -9.21 -2.90
CA THR A 131 0.07 -9.82 -4.14
C THR A 131 1.59 -9.78 -4.27
N ASN A 132 2.07 -10.43 -5.32
CA ASN A 132 3.41 -10.31 -5.85
C ASN A 132 3.61 -9.00 -6.58
N PHE A 133 4.79 -8.44 -6.41
CA PHE A 133 5.28 -7.35 -7.23
C PHE A 133 6.79 -7.47 -7.34
N ASN A 134 7.38 -6.85 -8.37
CA ASN A 134 8.81 -6.70 -8.42
C ASN A 134 9.27 -5.66 -7.38
N PRO A 135 10.11 -6.03 -6.39
CA PRO A 135 10.62 -5.09 -5.40
C PRO A 135 11.19 -3.80 -6.02
N GLN A 136 11.78 -3.87 -7.22
CA GLN A 136 12.37 -2.73 -7.94
C GLN A 136 11.38 -1.59 -8.21
N ALA A 137 10.08 -1.83 -8.16
CA ALA A 137 9.09 -0.76 -8.24
C ALA A 137 9.14 0.22 -7.07
N LEU A 138 9.72 -0.17 -5.93
CA LEU A 138 9.93 0.68 -4.76
C LEU A 138 11.11 1.63 -4.87
N LYS A 139 11.88 1.59 -5.97
CA LYS A 139 13.09 2.43 -6.13
C LYS A 139 12.87 3.93 -6.00
N ASN A 140 11.67 4.40 -6.31
CA ASN A 140 11.30 5.81 -6.24
C ASN A 140 10.65 6.21 -4.90
N CYS A 141 10.25 5.24 -4.07
CA CYS A 141 9.55 5.47 -2.82
C CYS A 141 10.54 5.73 -1.67
N LYS A 142 11.34 6.78 -1.78
CA LYS A 142 12.47 7.05 -0.85
C LYS A 142 12.04 7.27 0.60
N TRP A 143 10.77 7.58 0.84
CA TRP A 143 10.22 7.95 2.16
C TRP A 143 9.49 6.78 2.81
N LEU A 144 9.62 5.59 2.22
CA LEU A 144 8.90 4.40 2.64
C LEU A 144 9.45 3.89 3.97
N LYS A 145 8.57 3.83 4.96
CA LYS A 145 8.85 3.39 6.32
C LYS A 145 8.31 2.00 6.61
N SER A 146 7.19 1.64 5.98
CA SER A 146 6.50 0.38 6.27
C SER A 146 6.04 -0.29 4.99
N VAL A 147 6.44 -1.54 4.80
CA VAL A 147 5.97 -2.39 3.70
C VAL A 147 5.40 -3.67 4.28
N GLU A 148 4.15 -3.93 3.91
CA GLU A 148 3.43 -5.13 4.27
C GLU A 148 3.01 -5.88 3.01
N ILE A 149 3.39 -7.15 2.95
CA ILE A 149 3.11 -8.04 1.82
C ILE A 149 2.35 -9.24 2.36
N ILE A 150 1.08 -9.36 1.97
CA ILE A 150 0.21 -10.46 2.37
C ILE A 150 0.11 -11.44 1.21
N GLN A 151 0.94 -12.47 1.19
CA GLN A 151 0.99 -13.36 0.04
C GLN A 151 0.36 -14.73 0.33
N ILE A 152 -0.61 -15.17 -0.49
CA ILE A 152 -1.36 -16.41 -0.19
C ILE A 152 -0.71 -17.67 -0.77
N SER A 153 0.13 -17.57 -1.81
CA SER A 153 0.50 -18.77 -2.59
C SER A 153 1.89 -18.75 -3.23
N TRP A 154 2.96 -18.46 -2.48
CA TRP A 154 4.32 -18.68 -2.98
C TRP A 154 4.73 -20.15 -2.94
N ASN A 155 5.30 -20.61 -4.05
CA ASN A 155 6.20 -21.76 -3.98
C ASN A 155 7.57 -21.32 -3.42
N LEU A 156 8.38 -22.30 -3.01
CA LEU A 156 9.68 -22.05 -2.36
C LEU A 156 10.64 -21.26 -3.26
N LYS A 157 10.59 -21.49 -4.58
CA LYS A 157 11.46 -20.81 -5.53
C LYS A 157 11.08 -19.33 -5.65
N GLU A 158 9.81 -19.02 -5.82
CA GLU A 158 9.30 -17.64 -5.91
C GLU A 158 9.65 -16.83 -4.65
N SER A 159 9.47 -17.43 -3.47
CA SER A 159 9.85 -16.80 -2.21
C SER A 159 11.35 -16.50 -2.15
N ARG A 160 12.20 -17.44 -2.58
CA ARG A 160 13.65 -17.26 -2.60
C ARG A 160 14.09 -16.17 -3.57
N ASP A 161 13.49 -16.14 -4.75
CA ASP A 161 13.80 -15.17 -5.81
C ASP A 161 13.37 -13.76 -5.36
N PHE A 162 12.13 -13.61 -4.86
CA PHE A 162 11.63 -12.35 -4.30
C PHE A 162 12.53 -11.83 -3.17
N LEU A 163 12.90 -12.66 -2.20
CA LEU A 163 13.77 -12.24 -1.09
C LEU A 163 15.17 -11.83 -1.57
N SER A 164 15.65 -12.42 -2.66
CA SER A 164 16.92 -12.02 -3.26
C SER A 164 16.84 -10.60 -3.80
N GLU A 165 15.80 -10.34 -4.60
CA GLU A 165 15.59 -9.04 -5.24
C GLU A 165 15.23 -7.96 -4.20
N ALA A 166 14.42 -8.30 -3.20
CA ALA A 166 14.05 -7.41 -2.12
C ALA A 166 15.28 -7.01 -1.28
N ALA A 167 16.22 -7.93 -1.02
CA ALA A 167 17.40 -7.60 -0.23
C ALA A 167 18.29 -6.54 -0.90
N ASP A 168 18.45 -6.62 -2.21
CA ASP A 168 19.23 -5.65 -2.97
C ASP A 168 18.43 -4.35 -3.18
N THR A 169 17.14 -4.46 -3.48
CA THR A 169 16.30 -3.29 -3.71
C THR A 169 16.07 -2.49 -2.45
N LEU A 170 15.73 -3.11 -1.33
CA LEU A 170 15.32 -2.34 -0.16
C LEU A 170 16.50 -1.54 0.41
N SER A 171 17.75 -1.94 0.13
CA SER A 171 18.96 -1.27 0.63
C SER A 171 19.07 0.24 0.38
N HIS A 172 18.34 0.82 -0.60
CA HIS A 172 18.28 2.27 -0.81
C HIS A 172 17.22 2.99 0.03
N LEU A 173 16.37 2.27 0.78
CA LEU A 173 15.30 2.81 1.62
C LEU A 173 15.80 3.04 3.04
N GLU A 174 16.57 4.13 3.22
CA GLU A 174 17.21 4.48 4.50
C GLU A 174 16.22 4.61 5.66
N ASP A 175 14.98 5.04 5.37
CA ASP A 175 13.92 5.26 6.36
C ASP A 175 13.03 4.03 6.61
N LEU A 176 13.35 2.86 6.04
CA LEU A 176 12.53 1.65 6.22
C LEU A 176 12.62 1.15 7.68
N GLU A 177 11.50 1.19 8.38
CA GLU A 177 11.34 0.80 9.79
C GLU A 177 10.66 -0.57 9.94
N GLU A 178 9.76 -0.91 9.03
CA GLU A 178 8.96 -2.14 9.06
C GLU A 178 8.96 -2.83 7.70
N PHE A 179 9.31 -4.12 7.68
CA PHE A 179 9.18 -4.97 6.50
C PHE A 179 8.55 -6.30 6.88
N ASP A 180 7.28 -6.49 6.50
CA ASP A 180 6.48 -7.63 6.90
C ASP A 180 6.06 -8.43 5.67
N ILE A 181 6.39 -9.73 5.65
CA ILE A 181 5.89 -10.67 4.64
C ILE A 181 5.11 -11.79 5.32
N PHE A 182 3.80 -11.75 5.19
CA PHE A 182 2.90 -12.75 5.74
C PHE A 182 2.88 -14.01 4.87
N GLN A 183 2.84 -15.17 5.55
CA GLN A 183 2.77 -16.51 4.95
C GLN A 183 3.96 -16.89 4.04
N CYS A 184 5.08 -16.17 4.15
CA CYS A 184 6.35 -16.64 3.62
C CYS A 184 6.81 -17.85 4.45
N ARG A 185 7.11 -18.98 3.80
CA ARG A 185 7.80 -20.11 4.44
C ARG A 185 9.30 -19.98 4.15
N PRO A 186 10.07 -19.23 4.95
CA PRO A 186 11.49 -19.12 4.73
C PRO A 186 12.14 -20.50 4.89
N GLU A 187 12.97 -20.88 3.92
CA GLU A 187 13.95 -21.95 4.16
C GLU A 187 15.05 -21.44 5.09
N SER A 188 15.73 -22.35 5.77
CA SER A 188 16.96 -22.09 6.52
C SER A 188 18.11 -21.56 5.65
N SER A 189 17.94 -21.42 4.33
CA SER A 189 18.88 -20.78 3.41
C SER A 189 18.58 -19.28 3.20
N ASN A 190 17.33 -18.85 3.45
CA ASN A 190 16.89 -17.47 3.25
C ASN A 190 17.25 -16.54 4.42
N PHE A 191 17.64 -17.09 5.58
CA PHE A 191 18.00 -16.26 6.74
C PHE A 191 19.20 -15.34 6.45
N LEU A 192 20.18 -15.75 5.64
CA LEU A 192 21.33 -14.91 5.29
C LEU A 192 20.92 -13.68 4.49
N LYS A 193 19.90 -13.80 3.63
CA LYS A 193 19.35 -12.66 2.88
C LYS A 193 18.63 -11.70 3.82
N VAL A 194 17.87 -12.25 4.76
CA VAL A 194 17.23 -11.50 5.84
C VAL A 194 18.27 -10.78 6.72
N VAL A 195 19.38 -11.44 7.07
CA VAL A 195 20.50 -10.83 7.80
C VAL A 195 21.11 -9.69 6.99
N LYS A 196 21.38 -9.88 5.69
CA LYS A 196 21.87 -8.82 4.79
C LYS A 196 20.91 -7.61 4.76
N MET A 197 19.59 -7.85 4.76
CA MET A 197 18.61 -6.78 4.85
C MET A 197 18.72 -6.02 6.18
N LEU A 198 18.80 -6.74 7.30
CA LEU A 198 18.94 -6.12 8.63
C LEU A 198 20.24 -5.33 8.77
N ASP A 199 21.36 -5.85 8.26
CA ASP A 199 22.66 -5.18 8.31
C ASP A 199 22.67 -3.87 7.48
N ASN A 200 21.90 -3.82 6.39
CA ASN A 200 21.81 -2.64 5.52
C ASN A 200 20.85 -1.56 6.03
N HIS A 201 19.98 -1.85 7.02
CA HIS A 201 18.95 -0.93 7.49
C HIS A 201 19.04 -0.72 9.00
N SER A 202 19.76 0.32 9.42
CA SER A 202 19.90 0.66 10.84
C SER A 202 18.58 1.02 11.53
N ASN A 203 17.57 1.44 10.75
CA ASN A 203 16.26 1.87 11.24
C ASN A 203 15.23 0.73 11.27
N LEU A 204 15.54 -0.44 10.71
CA LEU A 204 14.60 -1.55 10.58
C LEU A 204 14.32 -2.14 11.97
N ALA A 205 13.20 -1.72 12.57
CA ALA A 205 12.77 -2.09 13.90
C ALA A 205 11.93 -3.38 13.90
N SER A 206 11.23 -3.66 12.80
CA SER A 206 10.39 -4.85 12.66
C SER A 206 10.66 -5.57 11.35
N LEU A 207 10.93 -6.86 11.47
CA LEU A 207 11.02 -7.78 10.35
C LEU A 207 10.16 -9.01 10.66
N ARG A 208 8.89 -8.98 10.23
CA ARG A 208 7.99 -10.11 10.46
C ARG A 208 8.03 -11.03 9.25
N PHE A 209 9.01 -11.91 9.29
CA PHE A 209 8.92 -13.21 8.64
C PHE A 209 8.36 -14.20 9.65
N THR A 210 7.64 -15.20 9.17
CA THR A 210 7.15 -16.32 10.00
C THR A 210 8.28 -17.09 10.73
N ASP A 211 9.57 -16.77 10.49
CA ASP A 211 10.73 -17.29 11.23
C ASP A 211 11.94 -16.31 11.32
N SER A 212 11.74 -15.07 11.78
CA SER A 212 12.85 -14.09 11.99
C SER A 212 13.74 -14.39 13.20
N SER A 213 13.40 -15.43 13.97
CA SER A 213 14.11 -15.82 15.20
C SER A 213 15.56 -16.27 14.93
N LEU A 214 15.79 -17.07 13.89
CA LEU A 214 17.11 -17.59 13.51
C LEU A 214 18.06 -16.49 13.03
N ALA A 215 17.54 -15.49 12.29
CA ALA A 215 18.33 -14.36 11.82
C ALA A 215 18.79 -13.46 12.99
N ALA A 216 17.90 -13.17 13.94
CA ALA A 216 18.23 -12.39 15.12
C ALA A 216 19.29 -13.08 16.00
N HIS A 217 19.25 -14.41 16.10
CA HIS A 217 20.29 -15.19 16.80
C HIS A 217 21.65 -15.10 16.10
N HIS A 218 21.70 -15.16 14.76
CA HIS A 218 22.95 -15.06 14.00
C HIS A 218 23.64 -13.70 14.16
N ILE A 219 22.88 -12.60 14.09
CA ILE A 219 23.41 -11.24 14.29
C ILE A 219 23.99 -11.09 15.71
N LYS A 220 23.27 -11.57 16.72
CA LYS A 220 23.74 -11.53 18.12
C LYS A 220 25.05 -12.31 18.29
N ALA A 221 25.17 -13.50 17.70
CA ALA A 221 26.37 -14.33 17.78
C ALA A 221 27.60 -13.63 17.16
N ASN A 222 27.45 -13.01 15.98
CA ASN A 222 28.54 -12.30 15.32
C ASN A 222 28.96 -11.02 16.08
N ASN A 223 28.01 -10.28 16.67
CA ASN A 223 28.33 -9.08 17.44
C ASN A 223 29.04 -9.39 18.77
N THR A 224 28.77 -10.55 19.38
CA THR A 224 29.51 -11.02 20.57
C THR A 224 30.91 -11.54 20.27
N GLY A 225 31.22 -11.84 19.00
CA GLY A 225 32.55 -12.30 18.56
C GLY A 225 33.55 -11.18 18.29
N ASN A 226 33.08 -9.96 17.98
CA ASN A 226 33.92 -8.82 17.60
C ASN A 226 34.30 -7.88 18.78
N THR A 227 34.10 -8.32 20.02
CA THR A 227 34.48 -7.56 21.24
C THR A 227 35.77 -8.07 21.90
N LYS A 228 36.75 -8.52 21.11
CA LYS A 228 38.10 -8.83 21.59
C LYS A 228 39.14 -7.95 20.93
#